data_AF-A0A2V6FCH5-F1
#
_entry.id   AF-A0A2V6FCH5-F1
#
_cell.length_a   1.000
_cell.length_b   1.000
_cell.length_c   1.000
_cell.angle_alpha   90.00
_cell.angle_beta   90.00
_cell.angle_gamma   90.00
#
_symmetry.space_group_name_H-M   'P 1'
#
loop_
_entity.id
_entity.type
_entity.pdbx_description
1 polymer ?
#
loop_
_entity_poly.entity_id
_entity_poly.type
_entity_poly.pdbx_seq_one_letter_code
_entity_poly.pdbx_strand_id
1 'polypeptide(L)'
;MYFDCTVPPSADFNLHAQVTDADLHQLMTDISSPTNHLEGTLSGNLTVTKANTGNWESWNGFGNAKLRDGFLWDLPLFGIFSPVLNAVIPGLGSSRVSGGTATFTITNSVIHTDDMEIRSSAMRLAYRGTVDFKGKVNARVEARLLRDAWVVGPIVSLLLSPLTKLFEYKVTGTFHEPQKEPLHIPKELLFPFHPIRTLKELFSEEKPQKPHPTPPTEKPPPP
;
A
#
# COMPACT_ATOMS: atom_id res chain seq x y z
N MET A 1 -10.87 54.43 11.75
CA MET A 1 -10.20 53.14 12.01
C MET A 1 -10.30 52.34 10.72
N TYR A 2 -9.16 51.96 10.14
CA TYR A 2 -9.11 51.11 8.94
C TYR A 2 -8.97 49.68 9.42
N PHE A 3 -9.98 48.84 9.18
CA PHE A 3 -9.87 47.41 9.43
C PHE A 3 -9.14 46.82 8.22
N ASP A 4 -7.90 46.41 8.44
CA ASP A 4 -7.16 45.63 7.46
C ASP A 4 -7.73 44.20 7.45
N CYS A 5 -8.58 43.92 6.47
CA CYS A 5 -9.19 42.61 6.25
C CYS A 5 -8.35 41.76 5.27
N THR A 6 -7.04 41.94 5.21
CA THR A 6 -6.17 41.01 4.48
C THR A 6 -6.16 39.68 5.23
N VAL A 7 -6.85 38.68 4.66
CA VAL A 7 -6.77 37.30 5.14
C VAL A 7 -5.29 36.91 5.08
N PRO A 8 -4.65 36.55 6.21
CA PRO A 8 -3.26 36.16 6.15
C PRO A 8 -3.14 34.96 5.19
N PRO A 9 -2.14 34.96 4.29
CA PRO A 9 -1.99 33.94 3.24
C PRO A 9 -1.77 32.53 3.79
N SER A 10 -1.56 32.42 5.11
CA SER A 10 -1.44 31.19 5.85
C SER A 10 -2.10 31.31 7.22
N ALA A 11 -2.65 30.21 7.72
CA ALA A 11 -3.24 30.10 9.04
C ALA A 11 -2.70 28.85 9.74
N ASP A 12 -2.35 29.01 11.02
CA ASP A 12 -2.05 27.88 11.88
C ASP A 12 -3.35 27.26 12.38
N PHE A 13 -3.42 25.93 12.39
CA PHE A 13 -4.61 25.22 12.86
C PHE A 13 -4.26 23.90 13.54
N ASN A 14 -5.19 23.47 14.38
CA ASN A 14 -5.24 22.15 14.99
C ASN A 14 -6.56 21.50 14.59
N LEU A 15 -6.55 20.20 14.42
CA LEU A 15 -7.72 19.45 13.98
C LEU A 15 -7.83 18.15 14.77
N HIS A 16 -9.04 17.83 15.21
CA HIS A 16 -9.36 16.49 15.65
C HIS A 16 -10.45 15.93 14.75
N ALA A 17 -10.17 14.80 14.12
CA ALA A 17 -11.10 14.10 13.25
C ALA A 17 -11.26 12.66 13.75
N GLN A 18 -12.50 12.21 13.81
CA GLN A 18 -12.84 10.83 14.13
C GLN A 18 -13.73 10.28 13.03
N VAL A 19 -13.40 9.08 12.56
CA VAL A 19 -14.16 8.35 11.55
C VAL A 19 -14.58 7.04 12.19
N THR A 20 -15.86 6.72 12.14
CA THR A 20 -16.39 5.45 12.67
C THR A 20 -17.21 4.80 11.59
N ASP A 21 -16.85 3.57 11.28
CA ASP A 21 -17.52 2.71 10.31
C ASP A 21 -17.84 3.35 8.96
N ALA A 22 -16.93 4.20 8.46
CA ALA A 22 -17.08 4.81 7.15
C ALA A 22 -16.82 3.79 6.05
N ASP A 23 -17.64 3.84 5.00
CA ASP A 23 -17.43 3.06 3.80
C ASP A 23 -16.19 3.59 3.05
N LEU A 24 -15.20 2.72 2.85
CA LEU A 24 -13.92 3.10 2.24
C LEU A 24 -14.10 3.48 0.76
N HIS A 25 -15.05 2.85 0.07
CA HIS A 25 -15.31 3.16 -1.34
C HIS A 25 -15.76 4.62 -1.48
N GLN A 26 -16.75 5.02 -0.68
CA GLN A 26 -17.29 6.37 -0.69
C GLN A 26 -16.26 7.42 -0.24
N LEU A 27 -15.41 7.09 0.73
CA LEU A 27 -14.36 8.01 1.17
C LEU A 27 -13.32 8.25 0.06
N MET A 28 -12.97 7.21 -0.70
CA MET A 28 -11.92 7.27 -1.72
C MET A 28 -12.38 7.93 -3.01
N THR A 29 -13.68 7.88 -3.34
CA THR A 29 -14.24 8.62 -4.49
C THR A 29 -14.10 10.14 -4.34
N ASP A 30 -14.08 10.64 -3.11
CA ASP A 30 -13.96 12.07 -2.83
C ASP A 30 -12.49 12.56 -2.79
N ILE A 31 -11.54 11.64 -2.56
CA ILE A 31 -10.12 11.96 -2.30
C ILE A 31 -9.21 11.60 -3.48
N SER A 32 -9.54 10.58 -4.27
CA SER A 32 -8.65 10.07 -5.33
C SER A 32 -9.40 9.71 -6.62
N SER A 33 -8.66 9.71 -7.74
CA SER A 33 -9.18 9.32 -9.07
C SER A 33 -9.81 7.92 -9.06
N PRO A 34 -10.77 7.62 -9.96
CA PRO A 34 -11.63 6.43 -9.92
C PRO A 34 -10.79 5.16 -10.11
N THR A 35 -10.23 4.64 -9.02
CA THR A 35 -9.57 3.35 -8.97
C THR A 35 -10.55 2.39 -8.33
N ASN A 36 -11.04 1.49 -9.18
CA ASN A 36 -12.18 0.63 -8.98
C ASN A 36 -11.89 -0.42 -7.88
N HIS A 37 -12.92 -0.79 -7.13
CA HIS A 37 -12.99 -1.90 -6.14
C HIS A 37 -12.29 -1.76 -4.78
N LEU A 38 -11.99 -0.55 -4.30
CA LEU A 38 -11.73 -0.40 -2.86
C LEU A 38 -13.03 -0.65 -2.09
N GLU A 39 -13.03 -1.68 -1.25
CA GLU A 39 -14.14 -2.03 -0.36
C GLU A 39 -13.66 -2.08 1.09
N GLY A 40 -14.60 -1.96 2.02
CA GLY A 40 -14.37 -2.19 3.45
C GLY A 40 -14.84 -1.04 4.33
N THR A 41 -14.69 -1.25 5.62
CA THR A 41 -15.14 -0.30 6.64
C THR A 41 -13.93 0.28 7.38
N LEU A 42 -13.75 1.60 7.29
CA LEU A 42 -12.67 2.34 7.92
C LEU A 42 -13.15 3.01 9.22
N SER A 43 -12.37 2.84 10.28
CA SER A 43 -12.51 3.60 11.52
C SER A 43 -11.16 4.13 11.96
N GLY A 44 -11.13 5.26 12.65
CA GLY A 44 -9.88 5.82 13.13
C GLY A 44 -10.06 7.19 13.76
N ASN A 45 -8.95 7.70 14.26
CA ASN A 45 -8.84 9.08 14.70
C ASN A 45 -7.56 9.71 14.16
N LEU A 46 -7.62 11.02 13.96
CA LEU A 46 -6.50 11.85 13.58
C LEU A 46 -6.52 13.10 14.45
N THR A 47 -5.41 13.35 15.11
CA THR A 47 -5.16 14.60 15.85
C THR A 47 -4.00 15.32 15.19
N VAL A 48 -4.29 16.46 14.56
CA VAL A 48 -3.29 17.41 14.08
C VAL A 48 -3.05 18.42 15.20
N THR A 49 -1.83 18.41 15.73
CA THR A 49 -1.40 19.23 16.87
C THR A 49 -0.78 20.56 16.45
N LYS A 50 -0.34 20.63 15.19
CA LYS A 50 0.19 21.83 14.57
C LYS A 50 0.20 21.64 13.06
N ALA A 51 -0.40 22.58 12.33
CA ALA A 51 -0.28 22.65 10.88
C ALA A 51 -0.45 24.09 10.41
N ASN A 52 0.17 24.42 9.29
CA ASN A 52 0.05 25.73 8.66
C ASN A 52 -0.46 25.56 7.22
N THR A 53 -1.51 26.29 6.84
CA THR A 53 -2.13 26.15 5.51
C THR A 53 -1.25 26.65 4.36
N GLY A 54 -0.30 27.56 4.63
CA GLY A 54 0.68 28.05 3.65
C GLY A 54 1.99 27.25 3.62
N ASN A 55 2.20 26.36 4.58
CA ASN A 55 3.36 25.47 4.64
C ASN A 55 2.91 24.01 4.81
N TRP A 56 2.74 23.33 3.68
CA TRP A 56 2.30 21.93 3.63
C TRP A 56 3.30 20.95 4.25
N GLU A 57 4.54 21.36 4.57
CA GLU A 57 5.58 20.55 5.21
C GLU A 57 5.63 20.73 6.74
N SER A 58 4.69 21.47 7.32
CA SER A 58 4.67 21.83 8.74
C SER A 58 3.83 20.93 9.65
N TRP A 59 3.14 19.93 9.08
CA TRP A 59 2.07 19.24 9.78
C TRP A 59 2.63 18.24 10.80
N ASN A 60 2.10 18.30 12.01
CA ASN A 60 2.45 17.41 13.11
C ASN A 60 1.18 16.85 13.75
N GLY A 61 1.22 15.59 14.15
CA GLY A 61 0.03 14.93 14.66
C GLY A 61 0.25 13.46 14.95
N PHE A 62 -0.84 12.77 15.24
CA PHE A 62 -0.85 11.33 15.48
C PHE A 62 -2.26 10.79 15.31
N GLY A 63 -2.37 9.48 15.20
CA GLY A 63 -3.66 8.85 15.06
C GLY A 63 -3.58 7.34 14.98
N ASN A 64 -4.73 6.76 14.70
CA ASN A 64 -4.83 5.35 14.37
C ASN A 64 -5.88 5.12 13.28
N ALA A 65 -5.72 4.01 12.59
CA ALA A 65 -6.64 3.54 11.58
C ALA A 65 -6.89 2.05 11.76
N LYS A 66 -8.13 1.65 11.52
CA LYS A 66 -8.59 0.27 11.48
C LYS A 66 -9.46 0.06 10.26
N LEU A 67 -9.11 -0.95 9.48
CA LEU A 67 -9.89 -1.43 8.35
C LEU A 67 -10.50 -2.79 8.68
N ARG A 68 -11.74 -3.00 8.26
CA ARG A 68 -12.42 -4.30 8.33
C ARG A 68 -12.99 -4.69 6.98
N ASP A 69 -12.99 -5.99 6.71
CA ASP A 69 -13.68 -6.62 5.57
C ASP A 69 -13.33 -6.02 4.20
N GLY A 70 -12.08 -5.56 4.07
CA GLY A 70 -11.66 -4.72 2.95
C GLY A 70 -11.11 -5.47 1.75
N PHE A 71 -11.15 -4.83 0.59
CA PHE A 71 -10.44 -5.25 -0.60
C PHE A 71 -9.38 -4.20 -0.95
N LEU A 72 -8.10 -4.55 -0.81
CA LEU A 72 -6.98 -3.61 -0.93
C LEU A 72 -6.04 -3.91 -2.11
N TRP A 73 -6.22 -5.03 -2.82
CA TRP A 73 -5.24 -5.49 -3.81
C TRP A 73 -5.10 -4.58 -5.03
N ASP A 74 -6.09 -3.73 -5.28
CA ASP A 74 -6.06 -2.75 -6.37
C ASP A 74 -5.27 -1.47 -6.01
N LEU A 75 -4.80 -1.33 -4.76
CA LEU A 75 -3.87 -0.25 -4.44
C LEU A 75 -2.47 -0.60 -4.97
N PRO A 76 -1.76 0.36 -5.59
CA PRO A 76 -0.42 0.12 -6.17
C PRO A 76 0.57 -0.50 -5.18
N LEU A 77 0.56 -0.08 -3.91
CA LEU A 77 1.45 -0.62 -2.87
C LEU A 77 1.20 -2.09 -2.52
N PHE A 78 -0.01 -2.61 -2.74
CA PHE A 78 -0.33 -4.02 -2.49
C PHE A 78 -0.20 -4.86 -3.76
N GLY A 79 -0.52 -4.28 -4.92
CA GLY A 79 -0.42 -4.92 -6.24
C GLY A 79 0.99 -5.43 -6.59
N ILE A 80 2.05 -4.72 -6.18
CA ILE A 80 3.45 -5.14 -6.42
C ILE A 80 3.80 -6.51 -5.83
N PHE A 81 3.02 -6.98 -4.85
CA PHE A 81 3.21 -8.28 -4.22
C PHE A 81 2.40 -9.40 -4.89
N SER A 82 1.38 -9.08 -5.69
CA SER A 82 0.47 -10.05 -6.30
C SER A 82 1.18 -11.13 -7.14
N PRO A 83 2.20 -10.84 -7.98
CA PRO A 83 2.90 -11.87 -8.75
C PRO A 83 3.63 -12.87 -7.85
N VAL A 84 4.25 -12.39 -6.78
CA VAL A 84 4.97 -13.23 -5.81
C VAL A 84 3.98 -14.11 -5.05
N LEU A 85 2.87 -13.53 -4.62
CA LEU A 85 1.83 -14.24 -3.88
C LEU A 85 1.18 -15.34 -4.73
N ASN A 86 0.86 -15.03 -6.00
CA ASN A 86 0.29 -16.00 -6.93
C ASN A 86 1.25 -17.14 -7.30
N ALA A 87 2.57 -16.89 -7.27
CA ALA A 87 3.58 -17.93 -7.49
C ALA A 87 3.67 -18.93 -6.33
N VAL A 88 3.36 -18.50 -5.10
CA VAL A 88 3.37 -19.39 -3.92
C VAL A 88 2.03 -20.11 -3.77
N ILE A 89 0.91 -19.39 -3.89
CA ILE A 89 -0.45 -19.96 -3.83
C ILE A 89 -1.30 -19.25 -4.90
N PRO A 90 -1.78 -19.99 -5.92
CA PRO A 90 -2.65 -19.42 -6.95
C PRO A 90 -3.91 -18.78 -6.35
N GLY A 91 -4.20 -17.53 -6.73
CA GLY A 91 -5.40 -16.80 -6.29
C GLY A 91 -5.24 -15.95 -5.03
N LEU A 92 -4.05 -15.91 -4.41
CA LEU A 92 -3.81 -15.03 -3.25
C LEU A 92 -3.71 -13.55 -3.60
N GLY A 93 -3.30 -13.21 -4.82
CA GLY A 93 -3.23 -11.82 -5.30
C GLY A 93 -4.60 -11.15 -5.51
N SER A 94 -5.71 -11.85 -5.20
CA SER A 94 -7.10 -11.38 -5.35
C SER A 94 -7.96 -11.67 -4.10
N SER A 95 -7.36 -11.96 -2.94
CA SER A 95 -8.08 -12.50 -1.76
C SER A 95 -8.46 -11.42 -0.74
N ARG A 96 -9.74 -11.25 -0.40
CA ARG A 96 -10.21 -10.21 0.55
C ARG A 96 -9.36 -10.12 1.83
N VAL A 97 -9.05 -8.89 2.23
CA VAL A 97 -8.37 -8.57 3.49
C VAL A 97 -9.40 -8.65 4.63
N SER A 98 -9.14 -9.46 5.66
CA SER A 98 -10.03 -9.57 6.82
C SER A 98 -9.96 -8.33 7.70
N GLY A 99 -8.81 -7.66 7.75
CA GLY A 99 -8.70 -6.34 8.36
C GLY A 99 -7.27 -5.79 8.39
N GLY A 100 -7.17 -4.52 8.76
CA GLY A 100 -5.89 -3.84 8.95
C GLY A 100 -5.92 -2.92 10.15
N THR A 101 -4.77 -2.68 10.77
CA THR A 101 -4.60 -1.77 11.91
C THR A 101 -3.29 -1.03 11.78
N ALA A 102 -3.26 0.25 12.13
CA ALA A 102 -2.02 1.03 12.23
C ALA A 102 -2.18 2.12 13.28
N THR A 103 -1.12 2.38 14.04
CA THR A 103 -0.90 3.66 14.70
C THR A 103 0.15 4.43 13.94
N PHE A 104 0.03 5.76 13.95
CA PHE A 104 0.97 6.60 13.23
C PHE A 104 1.20 7.93 13.94
N THR A 105 2.36 8.51 13.68
CA THR A 105 2.70 9.90 14.00
C THR A 105 2.94 10.66 12.71
N ILE A 106 2.70 11.96 12.74
CA ILE A 106 3.01 12.87 11.65
C ILE A 106 4.04 13.85 12.19
N THR A 107 5.18 13.97 11.53
CA THR A 107 6.22 14.94 11.87
C THR A 107 6.69 15.63 10.61
N ASN A 108 6.54 16.95 10.54
CA ASN A 108 6.86 17.74 9.34
C ASN A 108 6.28 17.13 8.06
N SER A 109 5.01 16.72 8.12
CA SER A 109 4.26 16.11 7.01
C SER A 109 4.82 14.78 6.49
N VAL A 110 5.59 14.09 7.34
CA VAL A 110 5.97 12.69 7.16
C VAL A 110 5.18 11.85 8.14
N ILE A 111 4.41 10.89 7.62
CA ILE A 111 3.68 9.89 8.40
C ILE A 111 4.64 8.75 8.71
N HIS A 112 4.78 8.41 9.99
CA HIS A 112 5.59 7.30 10.49
C HIS A 112 4.68 6.27 11.13
N THR A 113 4.91 4.98 10.84
CA THR A 113 4.23 3.86 11.49
C THR A 113 5.20 2.72 11.76
N ASP A 114 5.05 2.08 12.92
CA ASP A 114 5.84 0.93 13.33
C ASP A 114 4.98 -0.33 13.54
N ASP A 115 3.67 -0.24 13.46
CA ASP A 115 2.76 -1.34 13.81
C ASP A 115 1.64 -1.54 12.80
N MET A 116 1.79 -0.96 11.60
CA MET A 116 0.85 -1.18 10.52
C MET A 116 0.84 -2.65 10.15
N GLU A 117 -0.37 -3.20 10.11
CA GLU A 117 -0.58 -4.61 9.87
C GLU A 117 -1.85 -4.84 9.08
N ILE A 118 -1.77 -5.77 8.13
CA ILE A 118 -2.86 -6.20 7.28
C ILE A 118 -2.96 -7.71 7.37
N ARG A 119 -4.19 -8.22 7.53
CA ARG A 119 -4.50 -9.64 7.69
C ARG A 119 -5.43 -10.08 6.58
N SER A 120 -5.19 -11.26 6.03
CA SER A 120 -6.14 -12.00 5.21
C SER A 120 -6.26 -13.43 5.74
N SER A 121 -7.11 -14.25 5.10
CA SER A 121 -7.24 -15.67 5.44
C SER A 121 -5.93 -16.45 5.29
N ALA A 122 -5.07 -16.03 4.35
CA ALA A 122 -3.87 -16.78 3.99
C ALA A 122 -2.56 -16.14 4.45
N MET A 123 -2.56 -14.84 4.79
CA MET A 123 -1.34 -14.13 5.11
C MET A 123 -1.52 -13.00 6.10
N ARG A 124 -0.39 -12.54 6.63
CA ARG A 124 -0.25 -11.35 7.45
C ARG A 124 0.90 -10.53 6.88
N LEU A 125 0.63 -9.28 6.58
CA LEU A 125 1.62 -8.30 6.14
C LEU A 125 1.85 -7.30 7.27
N ALA A 126 3.10 -7.10 7.67
CA ALA A 126 3.48 -6.06 8.62
C ALA A 126 4.32 -5.00 7.90
N TYR A 127 3.94 -3.73 8.04
CA TYR A 127 4.58 -2.58 7.42
C TYR A 127 5.19 -1.70 8.51
N ARG A 128 6.43 -1.26 8.27
CA ARG A 128 7.14 -0.31 9.14
C ARG A 128 7.85 0.72 8.28
N GLY A 129 7.69 2.00 8.57
CA GLY A 129 8.39 3.06 7.85
C GLY A 129 7.56 4.30 7.66
N THR A 130 7.76 4.96 6.53
CA THR A 130 7.31 6.33 6.32
C THR A 130 6.64 6.56 4.97
N VAL A 131 5.67 7.47 4.96
CA VAL A 131 5.15 8.09 3.74
C VAL A 131 5.03 9.60 3.96
N ASP A 132 5.56 10.41 3.04
CA ASP A 132 5.36 11.85 3.09
C ASP A 132 4.09 12.29 2.36
N PHE A 133 3.65 13.53 2.57
CA PHE A 133 2.46 14.07 1.90
C PHE A 133 2.63 14.27 0.38
N LYS A 134 3.85 14.09 -0.17
CA LYS A 134 4.10 14.04 -1.62
C LYS A 134 3.98 12.60 -2.15
N GLY A 135 3.63 11.65 -1.29
CA GLY A 135 3.47 10.25 -1.62
C GLY A 135 4.79 9.48 -1.70
N LYS A 136 5.92 10.03 -1.25
CA LYS A 136 7.18 9.28 -1.23
C LYS A 136 7.15 8.24 -0.11
N VAL A 137 7.35 6.98 -0.47
CA VAL A 137 7.31 5.85 0.45
C VAL A 137 8.73 5.36 0.75
N ASN A 138 8.97 5.00 2.01
CA ASN A 138 10.12 4.22 2.43
C ASN A 138 9.68 3.29 3.57
N ALA A 139 9.36 2.06 3.23
CA ALA A 139 8.80 1.09 4.14
C ALA A 139 9.52 -0.25 4.05
N ARG A 140 9.52 -0.99 5.15
CA ARG A 140 9.88 -2.39 5.24
C ARG A 140 8.59 -3.20 5.40
N VAL A 141 8.46 -4.23 4.58
CA VAL A 141 7.27 -5.08 4.52
C VAL A 141 7.68 -6.50 4.83
N GLU A 142 7.07 -7.06 5.87
CA GLU A 142 7.25 -8.45 6.28
C GLU A 142 5.98 -9.24 5.96
N ALA A 143 6.06 -10.16 5.01
CA ALA A 143 4.97 -11.06 4.65
C ALA A 143 5.13 -12.41 5.34
N ARG A 144 4.12 -12.79 6.13
CA ARG A 144 4.02 -14.08 6.81
C ARG A 144 2.81 -14.84 6.30
N LEU A 145 3.03 -16.04 5.76
CA LEU A 145 1.95 -16.94 5.38
C LEU A 145 1.35 -17.59 6.63
N LEU A 146 0.03 -17.63 6.70
CA LEU A 146 -0.70 -18.30 7.77
C LEU A 146 -0.87 -19.78 7.40
N ARG A 147 -0.58 -20.67 8.35
CA ARG A 147 -0.62 -22.13 8.12
C ARG A 147 -2.03 -22.65 7.83
N ASP A 148 -3.05 -21.89 8.22
CA ASP A 148 -4.45 -22.27 8.10
C ASP A 148 -5.02 -22.05 6.69
N ALA A 149 -4.21 -21.55 5.73
CA ALA A 149 -4.56 -21.39 4.32
C ALA A 149 -4.70 -22.73 3.54
N TRP A 150 -4.73 -23.87 4.25
CA TRP A 150 -4.69 -25.20 3.65
C TRP A 150 -6.02 -25.57 2.99
N VAL A 151 -6.14 -25.25 1.70
CA VAL A 151 -7.11 -25.89 0.82
C VAL A 151 -6.34 -26.80 -0.15
N VAL A 152 -6.75 -28.08 -0.14
CA VAL A 152 -6.41 -29.23 -1.01
C VAL A 152 -5.23 -30.15 -0.61
N GLY A 153 -5.56 -31.35 -0.07
CA GLY A 153 -4.79 -32.59 -0.31
C GLY A 153 -4.31 -33.41 0.91
N PRO A 154 -4.56 -34.74 1.01
CA PRO A 154 -4.15 -35.59 2.16
C PRO A 154 -2.64 -35.87 2.33
N ILE A 155 -1.72 -35.18 1.62
CA ILE A 155 -0.33 -35.65 1.47
C ILE A 155 0.71 -34.77 2.21
N VAL A 156 0.34 -33.63 2.78
CA VAL A 156 1.36 -32.65 3.21
C VAL A 156 1.26 -32.35 4.70
N SER A 157 1.56 -33.31 5.57
CA SER A 157 1.72 -33.06 7.02
C SER A 157 3.14 -33.29 7.55
N LEU A 158 4.09 -33.69 6.69
CA LEU A 158 5.43 -34.15 7.09
C LEU A 158 6.62 -33.29 6.61
N LEU A 159 6.39 -32.15 5.94
CA LEU A 159 7.47 -31.27 5.44
C LEU A 159 7.45 -29.82 6.02
N LEU A 160 6.68 -29.57 7.09
CA LEU A 160 6.11 -28.24 7.37
C LEU A 160 6.62 -27.51 8.62
N SER A 161 7.92 -27.58 8.91
CA SER A 161 8.44 -26.97 10.14
C SER A 161 9.62 -25.98 10.05
N PRO A 162 10.06 -25.48 8.87
CA PRO A 162 10.81 -24.22 8.89
C PRO A 162 10.39 -23.13 7.87
N LEU A 163 9.45 -23.37 6.95
CA LEU A 163 9.11 -22.41 5.87
C LEU A 163 8.20 -21.24 6.29
N THR A 164 8.05 -20.98 7.59
CA THR A 164 7.17 -19.91 8.11
C THR A 164 7.79 -18.50 7.98
N LYS A 165 9.04 -18.39 7.49
CA LYS A 165 9.81 -17.13 7.43
C LYS A 165 9.73 -16.53 6.02
N LEU A 166 8.89 -15.49 5.87
CA LEU A 166 9.28 -14.07 5.89
C LEU A 166 9.88 -13.65 4.56
N PHE A 167 9.01 -13.43 3.58
CA PHE A 167 9.40 -12.56 2.49
C PHE A 167 9.49 -11.16 3.05
N GLU A 168 10.68 -10.61 3.02
CA GLU A 168 10.95 -9.29 3.52
C GLU A 168 11.34 -8.40 2.36
N TYR A 169 10.61 -7.31 2.21
CA TYR A 169 10.79 -6.37 1.12
C TYR A 169 11.05 -4.97 1.66
N LYS A 170 11.94 -4.25 0.99
CA LYS A 170 12.01 -2.82 1.10
C LYS A 170 11.14 -2.23 -0.02
N VAL A 171 10.22 -1.35 0.35
CA VAL A 171 9.37 -0.61 -0.58
C VAL A 171 9.81 0.84 -0.57
N THR A 172 10.18 1.36 -1.73
CA THR A 172 10.59 2.75 -1.92
C THR A 172 9.90 3.36 -3.13
N GLY A 173 10.14 4.62 -3.45
CA GLY A 173 9.55 5.29 -4.62
C GLY A 173 8.37 6.15 -4.23
N THR A 174 7.37 6.24 -5.10
CA THR A 174 6.13 6.99 -4.84
C THR A 174 4.96 6.04 -4.60
N PHE A 175 3.88 6.54 -4.01
CA PHE A 175 2.66 5.76 -3.79
C PHE A 175 2.06 5.24 -5.11
N HIS A 176 2.24 5.97 -6.21
CA HIS A 176 1.77 5.57 -7.55
C HIS A 176 2.75 4.66 -8.29
N GLU A 177 4.04 4.85 -8.08
CA GLU A 177 5.11 4.04 -8.67
C GLU A 177 6.02 3.46 -7.58
N PRO A 178 5.51 2.48 -6.80
CA PRO A 178 6.31 1.86 -5.75
C PRO A 178 7.31 0.86 -6.34
N GLN A 179 8.50 0.81 -5.76
CA GLN A 179 9.57 -0.11 -6.11
C GLN A 179 9.83 -1.05 -4.94
N LYS A 180 9.88 -2.35 -5.21
CA LYS A 180 10.20 -3.39 -4.23
C LYS A 180 11.62 -3.91 -4.44
N GLU A 181 12.34 -4.09 -3.34
CA GLU A 181 13.63 -4.78 -3.30
C GLU A 181 13.56 -5.91 -2.27
N PRO A 182 13.83 -7.17 -2.66
CA PRO A 182 13.84 -8.27 -1.71
C PRO A 182 15.04 -8.13 -0.77
N LEU A 183 14.77 -8.11 0.54
CA LEU A 183 15.79 -8.09 1.60
C LEU A 183 16.16 -9.50 2.06
N HIS A 184 15.19 -10.40 2.09
CA HIS A 184 15.39 -11.80 2.45
C HIS A 184 14.48 -12.70 1.62
N ILE A 185 15.08 -13.66 0.91
CA ILE A 185 14.37 -14.73 0.19
C ILE A 185 14.89 -16.06 0.74
N PRO A 186 14.02 -16.92 1.30
CA PRO A 186 14.41 -18.26 1.73
C PRO A 186 14.98 -19.05 0.55
N LYS A 187 16.18 -19.60 0.72
CA LYS A 187 16.88 -20.36 -0.34
C LYS A 187 16.14 -21.65 -0.70
N GLU A 188 15.28 -22.12 0.19
CA GLU A 188 14.48 -23.33 0.10
C GLU A 188 13.36 -23.21 -0.95
N LEU A 189 12.94 -21.99 -1.31
CA LEU A 189 11.99 -21.76 -2.41
C LEU A 189 12.65 -21.90 -3.80
N LEU A 190 13.98 -22.01 -3.88
CA LEU A 190 14.73 -22.08 -5.14
C LEU A 190 14.82 -23.50 -5.74
N PHE A 191 14.10 -24.49 -5.20
CA PHE A 191 14.14 -25.89 -5.67
C PHE A 191 12.73 -26.55 -5.66
N PRO A 192 12.33 -27.38 -6.65
CA PRO A 192 13.07 -27.87 -7.83
C PRO A 192 12.68 -27.20 -9.18
N PHE A 193 11.91 -26.11 -9.17
CA PHE A 193 11.53 -25.44 -10.43
C PHE A 193 12.63 -24.46 -10.88
N HIS A 194 13.28 -24.78 -12.00
CA HIS A 194 14.31 -23.99 -12.71
C HIS A 194 13.73 -22.69 -13.31
N PRO A 195 14.52 -21.76 -13.92
CA PRO A 195 15.84 -21.23 -13.60
C PRO A 195 15.76 -19.80 -12.99
N ILE A 196 16.85 -19.29 -12.42
CA ILE A 196 16.97 -17.98 -11.73
C ILE A 196 16.47 -16.77 -12.57
N ARG A 197 16.31 -16.92 -13.90
CA ARG A 197 15.79 -15.88 -14.80
C ARG A 197 14.32 -15.55 -14.56
N THR A 198 13.44 -16.53 -14.33
CA THR A 198 12.00 -16.30 -14.13
C THR A 198 11.71 -15.57 -12.82
N LEU A 199 12.51 -15.82 -11.77
CA LEU A 199 12.38 -15.09 -10.51
C LEU A 199 12.82 -13.63 -10.67
N LYS A 200 13.91 -13.36 -11.41
CA LYS A 200 14.28 -11.97 -11.73
C LYS A 200 13.19 -11.27 -12.54
N GLU A 201 12.44 -11.96 -13.40
CA GLU A 201 11.31 -11.39 -14.14
C GLU A 201 10.06 -11.17 -13.26
N LEU A 202 9.83 -12.01 -12.23
CA LEU A 202 8.74 -11.82 -11.26
C LEU A 202 9.05 -10.76 -10.18
N PHE A 203 10.33 -10.55 -9.87
CA PHE A 203 10.80 -9.60 -8.86
C PHE A 203 11.29 -8.27 -9.45
N SER A 204 11.68 -8.23 -10.73
CA SER A 204 11.96 -6.99 -11.46
C SER A 204 10.83 -6.74 -12.44
N GLU A 205 9.90 -5.86 -12.08
CA GLU A 205 8.97 -5.30 -13.06
C GLU A 205 9.73 -4.40 -14.05
N GLU A 206 9.34 -4.57 -15.31
CA GLU A 206 9.74 -3.80 -16.47
C GLU A 206 9.66 -2.29 -16.17
N LYS A 207 10.74 -1.56 -16.51
CA LYS A 207 10.70 -0.10 -16.55
C LYS A 207 9.51 0.34 -17.42
N PRO A 208 8.73 1.37 -17.04
CA PRO A 208 7.66 1.88 -17.88
C PRO A 208 8.19 2.15 -19.28
N GLN A 209 7.69 1.41 -20.26
CA GLN A 209 8.06 1.58 -21.65
C GLN A 209 7.60 2.97 -22.06
N LYS A 210 8.54 3.82 -22.49
CA LYS A 210 8.23 5.15 -23.02
C LYS A 210 7.13 5.02 -24.09
N PRO A 211 6.12 5.90 -24.12
CA PRO A 211 5.07 5.84 -25.12
C PRO A 211 5.68 5.79 -26.53
N HIS A 212 5.27 4.80 -27.31
CA HIS A 212 5.58 4.72 -28.73
C HIS A 212 4.98 5.97 -29.41
N PRO A 213 5.71 6.71 -30.25
CA PRO A 213 5.13 7.85 -30.95
C PRO A 213 4.02 7.34 -31.89
N THR A 214 2.80 7.83 -31.67
CA THR A 214 1.65 7.57 -32.55
C THR A 214 1.96 8.02 -33.98
N PRO A 215 1.65 7.20 -35.01
CA PRO A 215 1.75 7.64 -36.41
C PRO A 215 0.83 8.85 -36.67
N PRO A 216 1.19 9.75 -37.61
CA PRO A 216 0.40 10.96 -37.88
C PRO A 216 -1.00 10.59 -38.38
N THR A 217 -2.03 11.13 -37.73
CA THR A 217 -3.43 11.01 -38.15
C THR A 217 -3.63 11.70 -39.49
N GLU A 218 -3.96 10.93 -40.52
CA GLU A 218 -4.34 11.43 -41.84
C GLU A 218 -5.65 12.23 -41.74
N LYS A 219 -5.63 13.45 -42.26
CA LYS A 219 -6.75 14.41 -42.19
C LYS A 219 -7.81 14.02 -43.24
N PRO A 220 -9.10 13.94 -42.90
CA PRO A 220 -10.12 13.62 -43.90
C PRO A 220 -10.28 14.77 -44.92
N PRO A 221 -10.63 14.47 -46.18
CA PRO A 221 -10.76 15.49 -47.22
C PRO A 221 -12.00 16.37 -47.01
N PRO A 222 -11.93 17.66 -47.39
CA PRO A 222 -13.02 18.63 -47.21
C PRO A 222 -14.20 18.35 -48.17
N PRO A 223 -15.40 18.89 -47.84
CA PRO A 223 -16.68 18.54 -48.47
C PRO A 223 -16.81 18.98 -49.93
#